data_AF-A0A1B7WWB5-F1
#
_entry.id   AF-A0A1B7WWB5-F1
#
_cell.length_a   1.000
_cell.length_b   1.000
_cell.length_c   1.000
_cell.angle_alpha   90.00
_cell.angle_beta   90.00
_cell.angle_gamma   90.00
#
_symmetry.space_group_name_H-M   'P 1'
#
loop_
_entity.id
_entity.type
_entity.pdbx_description
1 polymer ?
#
loop_
_entity_poly.entity_id
_entity_poly.type
_entity_poly.pdbx_seq_one_letter_code
_entity_poly.pdbx_strand_id
1 'polypeptide(L)' 'MGKEKAVGLCWHGPVPHIELDPRQKSKERLDSLLHEVAHCIWPELPEEAVVKIAGRMASVLWADGWRRIHK' A
#
# COMPACT_ATOMS: atom_id res chain seq x y z
N MET A 1 -21.52 -9.27 6.03
CA MET A 1 -21.39 -7.92 6.61
C MET A 1 -20.54 -8.01 7.87
N GLY A 2 -19.24 -7.80 7.74
CA GLY A 2 -18.31 -7.64 8.86
C GLY A 2 -17.53 -6.36 8.60
N LYS A 3 -17.70 -5.36 9.48
CA LYS A 3 -17.03 -4.05 9.39
C LYS A 3 -15.66 -4.18 10.07
N GLU A 4 -14.64 -4.54 9.31
CA GLU A 4 -13.28 -4.24 9.70
C GLU A 4 -12.99 -2.80 9.31
N LYS A 5 -12.36 -2.04 10.22
CA LYS A 5 -11.99 -0.64 10.04
C LYS A 5 -10.99 -0.54 8.89
N ALA A 6 -11.49 -0.43 7.67
CA ALA A 6 -10.69 -0.14 6.49
C ALA A 6 -10.19 1.30 6.60
N VAL A 7 -8.88 1.47 6.68
CA VAL A 7 -8.21 2.78 6.70
C VAL A 7 -8.00 3.32 5.27
N GLY A 8 -8.53 2.62 4.26
CA GLY A 8 -8.47 2.98 2.84
C GLY A 8 -9.63 2.37 2.05
N LEU A 9 -9.93 2.98 0.89
CA LEU A 9 -10.89 2.52 -0.11
C LEU A 9 -10.13 2.21 -1.41
N CYS A 10 -10.18 0.98 -1.94
CA CYS A 10 -9.67 0.62 -3.28
C CYS A 10 -10.83 0.58 -4.28
N TRP A 11 -10.73 1.32 -5.38
CA TRP A 11 -11.65 1.20 -6.51
C TRP A 11 -11.02 0.34 -7.60
N HIS A 12 -11.71 -0.73 -8.00
CA HIS A 12 -11.26 -1.68 -9.02
C HIS A 12 -11.40 -1.04 -10.42
N GLY A 13 -10.27 -0.68 -11.03
CA GLY A 13 -10.13 -0.19 -12.41
C GLY A 13 -8.80 -0.67 -13.02
N PRO A 14 -8.46 -0.32 -14.27
CA PRO A 14 -7.18 -0.71 -14.89
C PRO A 14 -5.96 -0.18 -14.11
N VAL A 15 -6.14 0.88 -13.34
CA VAL A 15 -5.25 1.29 -12.26
C VAL A 15 -6.11 1.42 -11.00
N PRO A 16 -5.82 0.69 -9.91
CA PRO A 16 -6.58 0.83 -8.68
C PRO A 16 -6.40 2.23 -8.09
N HIS A 17 -7.51 2.90 -7.79
CA HIS A 17 -7.48 4.17 -7.05
C HIS A 17 -7.29 3.87 -5.57
N ILE A 18 -6.15 4.26 -5.02
CA ILE A 18 -5.74 3.98 -3.64
C ILE A 18 -5.62 5.29 -2.86
N GLU A 19 -6.48 5.45 -1.86
CA GLU A 19 -6.44 6.57 -0.93
C GLU A 19 -5.72 6.17 0.36
N LEU A 20 -4.72 6.96 0.76
CA LEU A 20 -3.96 6.77 1.99
C LEU A 20 -3.97 8.05 2.80
N ASP A 21 -3.91 7.90 4.13
CA ASP A 21 -3.87 9.02 5.06
C ASP A 21 -2.75 10.02 4.68
N PRO A 22 -3.09 11.32 4.43
CA PRO A 22 -2.11 12.35 4.16
C PRO A 22 -1.05 12.55 5.24
N ARG A 23 -1.32 12.15 6.48
CA ARG A 23 -0.47 12.40 7.64
C ARG A 23 0.67 11.40 7.79
N GLN A 24 0.65 10.30 7.05
CA GLN A 24 1.73 9.31 7.05
C GLN A 24 3.05 9.93 6.59
N LYS A 25 4.16 9.54 7.23
CA LYS A 25 5.49 9.91 6.75
C LYS A 25 5.75 9.26 5.40
N SER A 26 6.63 9.87 4.59
CA SER A 26 6.88 9.41 3.21
C SER A 26 7.22 7.92 3.09
N LYS A 27 7.99 7.37 4.03
CA LYS A 27 8.36 5.94 4.02
C LYS A 27 7.17 5.04 4.39
N GLU A 28 6.44 5.39 5.45
CA GLU A 28 5.23 4.65 5.88
C GLU A 28 4.17 4.67 4.79
N ARG A 29 4.02 5.82 4.12
CA ARG A 29 3.10 5.95 3.01
C ARG A 29 3.48 5.07 1.82
N LEU A 30 4.77 4.96 1.51
CA LEU A 30 5.25 4.07 0.43
C LEU A 30 4.93 2.61 0.75
N ASP A 31 5.12 2.21 2.00
CA ASP A 31 4.75 0.87 2.48
C ASP A 31 3.25 0.61 2.36
N SER A 32 2.41 1.51 2.88
CA SER A 32 0.96 1.39 2.76
C SER A 32 0.48 1.39 1.30
N LEU A 33 1.10 2.19 0.42
CA LEU A 33 0.76 2.17 -1.01
C LEU A 33 1.01 0.79 -1.63
N LEU A 34 2.18 0.21 -1.37
CA LEU A 34 2.53 -1.10 -1.91
C LEU A 34 1.68 -2.22 -1.31
N HIS A 35 1.27 -2.07 -0.05
CA HIS A 35 0.35 -2.97 0.62
C HIS A 35 -1.03 -2.99 -0.06
N GLU A 36 -1.64 -1.82 -0.27
CA GLU A 36 -2.93 -1.73 -0.96
C GLU A 36 -2.84 -2.18 -2.43
N VAL A 37 -1.75 -1.84 -3.13
CA VAL A 37 -1.50 -2.34 -4.50
C VAL A 37 -1.44 -3.86 -4.51
N ALA A 38 -0.74 -4.48 -3.55
CA ALA A 38 -0.64 -5.92 -3.47
C ALA A 38 -2.01 -6.59 -3.23
N HIS A 39 -2.88 -6.01 -2.39
CA HIS A 39 -4.25 -6.50 -2.25
C HIS A 39 -5.08 -6.38 -3.53
N CYS A 40 -4.95 -5.26 -4.27
CA CYS A 40 -5.74 -5.09 -5.49
C CYS A 40 -5.21 -5.97 -6.66
N ILE A 41 -3.93 -6.37 -6.66
CA ILE A 41 -3.35 -7.29 -7.67
C ILE A 41 -3.53 -8.77 -7.29
N TRP A 42 -3.36 -9.12 -6.02
CA TRP A 42 -3.40 -10.50 -5.51
C TRP A 42 -4.37 -10.63 -4.34
N PRO A 43 -5.69 -10.57 -4.59
CA PRO A 43 -6.71 -10.63 -3.54
C PRO A 43 -6.71 -11.96 -2.76
N GLU A 44 -6.13 -13.01 -3.32
CA GLU A 44 -6.00 -14.34 -2.70
C GLU A 44 -4.80 -14.48 -1.75
N LEU A 45 -3.85 -13.54 -1.75
CA LEU A 45 -2.70 -13.62 -0.86
C LEU A 45 -3.13 -13.42 0.60
N PRO A 46 -2.58 -14.23 1.53
CA PRO A 46 -2.81 -14.00 2.95
C PRO A 46 -2.15 -12.68 3.38
N GLU A 47 -2.77 -12.01 4.35
CA GLU A 47 -2.30 -10.75 4.95
C GLU A 47 -0.79 -10.75 5.27
N GLU A 48 -0.30 -11.82 5.89
CA GLU A 48 1.12 -11.97 6.23
C GLU A 48 2.04 -11.90 5.01
N ALA A 49 1.63 -12.51 3.89
CA ALA A 49 2.40 -12.47 2.65
C ALA A 49 2.39 -11.07 2.04
N VAL A 50 1.24 -10.38 2.07
CA VAL A 50 1.10 -9.00 1.60
C VAL A 50 2.02 -8.06 2.39
N VAL A 51 1.98 -8.11 3.72
CA VAL A 51 2.84 -7.32 4.61
C VAL A 51 4.32 -7.56 4.30
N LYS A 52 4.73 -8.83 4.14
CA LYS A 52 6.12 -9.19 3.87
C LYS A 52 6.61 -8.69 2.51
N ILE A 53 5.78 -8.84 1.47
CA ILE A 53 6.13 -8.41 0.11
C ILE A 53 6.19 -6.88 0.04
N ALA A 54 5.14 -6.20 0.51
CA ALA A 54 5.06 -4.74 0.52
C ALA A 54 6.22 -4.11 1.29
N GLY A 55 6.48 -4.59 2.52
CA GLY A 55 7.58 -4.07 3.34
C GLY A 55 8.95 -4.26 2.73
N ARG A 56 9.18 -5.40 2.05
CA ARG A 56 10.44 -5.65 1.34
C ARG A 56 10.60 -4.75 0.12
N MET A 57 9.53 -4.57 -0.67
CA MET A 57 9.53 -3.67 -1.82
C MET A 57 9.73 -2.22 -1.38
N ALA A 58 9.02 -1.76 -0.35
CA ALA A 58 9.15 -0.43 0.22
C ALA A 58 10.58 -0.17 0.70
N SER A 59 11.20 -1.16 1.33
CA SER A 59 12.59 -1.05 1.81
C SER A 59 13.59 -0.92 0.66
N VAL A 60 13.42 -1.70 -0.41
CA VAL A 60 14.29 -1.64 -1.60
C VAL A 60 14.15 -0.28 -2.29
N LEU A 61 12.91 0.16 -2.57
CA LEU A 61 12.66 1.45 -3.21
C LEU A 61 13.13 2.62 -2.33
N TRP A 62 12.95 2.52 -1.02
CA TRP A 62 13.46 3.53 -0.11
C TRP A 62 15.00 3.61 -0.12
N ALA A 63 15.69 2.46 -0.19
CA ALA A 63 17.14 2.42 -0.28
C ALA A 63 17.65 2.99 -1.62
N ASP A 64 16.94 2.73 -2.72
CA ASP A 64 17.22 3.29 -4.06
C ASP A 64 16.97 4.81 -4.16
N GLY A 65 16.27 5.38 -3.17
CA GLY A 65 16.07 6.84 -3.08
C GLY A 65 14.68 7.32 -3.49
N TRP A 66 13.72 6.42 -3.70
CA TRP A 66 12.34 6.80 -4.01
C TRP A 66 11.70 7.56 -2.85
N ARG A 67 11.32 8.81 -3.10
CA ARG A 67 10.65 9.69 -2.14
C ARG A 67 9.49 10.38 -2.83
N ARG A 68 8.37 10.51 -2.11
CA ARG A 68 7.31 11.41 -2.54
C ARG A 68 7.69 12.83 -2.13
N ILE A 69 7.85 13.71 -3.12
CA ILE A 69 8.22 15.13 -2.90
C ILE A 69 7.02 16.04 -2.68
N HIS A 70 5.84 15.68 -3.22
CA HIS A 70 4.60 16.47 -3.13
C HIS A 70 3.37 15.58 -2.98
N LYS A 71 2.29 16.09 -2.37
CA LYS A 71 0.98 15.43 -2.39
C LYS A 71 0.23 15.82 -3.65
#